data_AF-A0A067RSZ1-F1
#
_entry.id   AF-A0A067RSZ1-F1
#
_cell.length_a   1.000
_cell.length_b   1.000
_cell.length_c   1.000
_cell.angle_alpha   90.00
_cell.angle_beta   90.00
_cell.angle_gamma   90.00
#
_symmetry.space_group_name_H-M   'P 1'
#
loop_
_entity.id
_entity.type
_entity.pdbx_description
1 polymer ?
#
loop_
_entity_poly.entity_id
_entity_poly.type
_entity_poly.pdbx_seq_one_letter_code
_entity_poly.pdbx_strand_id
1 'polypeptide(L)'
;KKFLEFFFKRLRLNTTGRYMAEFPYLSLCGRERNFIRCDDYPIVFTHVIRDNTTGQPEDRLSYGHAGDLLSVKFEPERIFMLPETGRVYHPALEHVGAVGLVTSKLAIEFSKWFEFDGKHKMPTHFIWDGKKYKLETDWY
;
A
#
# COMPACT_ATOMS: atom_id res chain seq x y z
N LYS A 1 -13.27 -5.53 12.93
CA LYS A 1 -13.41 -4.70 11.71
C LYS A 1 -13.64 -3.21 12.04
N LYS A 2 -14.69 -2.83 12.79
CA LYS A 2 -14.99 -1.40 13.10
C LYS A 2 -13.83 -0.61 13.73
N PHE A 3 -13.09 -1.22 14.66
CA PHE A 3 -11.92 -0.56 15.28
C PHE A 3 -10.81 -0.25 14.28
N LEU A 4 -10.39 -1.23 13.46
CA LEU A 4 -9.32 -1.05 12.48
C LEU A 4 -9.71 -0.01 11.42
N GLU A 5 -10.95 -0.05 10.95
CA GLU A 5 -11.50 0.98 10.07
C GLU A 5 -11.38 2.38 10.69
N PHE A 6 -11.83 2.54 11.94
CA PHE A 6 -11.74 3.80 12.66
C PHE A 6 -10.30 4.28 12.83
N PHE A 7 -9.39 3.36 13.18
CA PHE A 7 -7.98 3.61 13.43
C PHE A 7 -7.27 4.08 12.17
N PHE A 8 -7.41 3.36 11.05
CA PHE A 8 -6.74 3.67 9.79
C PHE A 8 -7.29 4.93 9.13
N LYS A 9 -8.61 5.16 9.17
CA LYS A 9 -9.22 6.42 8.67
C LYS A 9 -8.71 7.68 9.38
N ARG A 10 -8.11 7.52 10.55
CA ARG A 10 -7.55 8.60 11.37
C ARG A 10 -6.06 8.44 11.55
N LEU A 11 -5.39 7.52 10.87
CA LEU A 11 -3.95 7.42 10.94
C LEU A 11 -3.34 8.58 10.14
N ARG A 12 -2.26 9.19 10.62
CA ARG A 12 -1.49 10.22 9.88
C ARG A 12 -0.08 10.33 10.43
N LEU A 13 0.77 11.05 9.71
CA LEU A 13 2.08 11.48 10.22
C LEU A 13 1.95 12.25 11.54
N ASN A 14 2.84 11.96 12.47
CA ASN A 14 2.93 12.63 13.75
C ASN A 14 3.70 13.95 13.58
N THR A 15 2.97 15.06 13.62
CA THR A 15 3.52 16.42 13.56
C THR A 15 3.33 17.19 14.86
N THR A 16 3.05 16.48 15.98
CA THR A 16 2.64 17.10 17.25
C THR A 16 3.78 17.66 18.09
N GLY A 17 5.03 17.43 17.70
CA GLY A 17 6.21 17.71 18.53
C GLY A 17 6.47 16.71 19.65
N ARG A 18 5.58 15.73 19.86
CA ARG A 18 5.71 14.71 20.91
C ARG A 18 6.06 13.35 20.32
N TYR A 19 7.12 12.74 20.84
CA TYR A 19 7.58 11.40 20.49
C TYR A 19 7.80 11.13 18.99
N MET A 20 7.99 12.17 18.17
CA MET A 20 8.03 12.04 16.71
C MET A 20 9.14 11.11 16.22
N ALA A 21 10.29 11.13 16.90
CA ALA A 21 11.43 10.28 16.56
C ALA A 21 11.14 8.78 16.78
N GLU A 22 10.36 8.44 17.80
CA GLU A 22 10.04 7.06 18.16
C GLU A 22 8.71 6.59 17.56
N PHE A 23 7.76 7.50 17.37
CA PHE A 23 6.40 7.22 16.89
C PHE A 23 6.06 8.19 15.76
N PRO A 24 6.45 7.86 14.51
CA PRO A 24 6.27 8.74 13.36
C PRO A 24 4.81 8.87 12.92
N TYR A 25 3.90 8.06 13.47
CA TYR A 25 2.48 8.11 13.15
C TYR A 25 1.62 8.38 14.38
N LEU A 26 0.43 8.92 14.14
CA LEU A 26 -0.58 9.24 15.14
C LEU A 26 -1.93 8.75 14.64
N SER A 27 -2.77 8.21 15.53
CA SER A 27 -4.22 8.01 15.32
C SER A 27 -5.00 8.66 16.47
N LEU A 28 -6.00 9.49 16.16
CA LEU A 28 -6.80 10.18 17.20
C LEU A 28 -8.09 9.41 17.44
N CYS A 29 -8.46 9.23 18.71
CA CYS A 29 -9.70 8.60 19.12
C CYS A 29 -10.41 9.52 20.12
N GLY A 30 -11.23 10.45 19.62
CA GLY A 30 -11.83 11.48 20.46
C GLY A 30 -10.76 12.35 21.12
N ARG A 31 -10.66 12.29 22.46
CA ARG A 31 -9.65 13.02 23.24
C ARG A 31 -8.31 12.27 23.35
N GLU A 32 -8.29 10.99 22.98
CA GLU A 32 -7.12 10.12 23.10
C GLU A 32 -6.21 10.22 21.87
N ARG A 33 -4.91 10.09 22.12
CA ARG A 33 -3.84 10.11 21.12
C ARG A 33 -3.12 8.76 21.15
N ASN A 34 -3.20 8.01 20.06
CA ASN A 34 -2.41 6.79 19.88
C ASN A 34 -1.17 7.15 19.07
N PHE A 35 0.01 7.06 19.67
CA PHE A 35 1.30 7.20 19.00
C PHE A 35 1.73 5.84 18.47
N ILE A 36 2.12 5.76 17.21
CA ILE A 36 2.32 4.50 16.49
C ILE A 36 3.68 4.46 15.82
N ARG A 37 4.31 3.29 15.90
CA ARG A 37 5.51 2.89 15.15
C ARG A 37 5.25 1.54 14.49
N CYS A 38 5.82 1.35 13.31
CA CYS A 38 5.87 0.08 12.59
C CYS A 38 7.29 -0.15 12.06
N ASP A 39 7.58 -1.38 11.66
CA ASP A 39 8.93 -1.76 11.19
C ASP A 39 9.22 -1.30 9.74
N ASP A 40 8.16 -1.10 8.95
CA ASP A 40 8.24 -0.63 7.56
C ASP A 40 7.16 0.47 7.38
N TYR A 41 6.16 0.29 6.52
CA TYR A 41 5.01 1.21 6.40
C TYR A 41 3.77 0.71 7.15
N PRO A 42 2.92 1.62 7.66
CA PRO A 42 1.75 1.24 8.44
C PRO A 42 0.59 0.74 7.56
N ILE A 43 0.57 1.11 6.28
CA ILE A 43 -0.39 0.59 5.30
C ILE A 43 0.18 -0.69 4.71
N VAL A 44 -0.54 -1.80 4.91
CA VAL A 44 -0.13 -3.13 4.42
C VAL A 44 -1.26 -3.72 3.57
N PHE A 45 -1.02 -3.86 2.26
CA PHE A 45 -1.97 -4.40 1.29
C PHE A 45 -1.97 -5.93 1.29
N THR A 46 -3.17 -6.49 1.44
CA THR A 46 -3.36 -7.92 1.73
C THR A 46 -4.02 -8.69 0.60
N HIS A 47 -4.82 -8.03 -0.23
CA HIS A 47 -5.49 -8.63 -1.39
C HIS A 47 -5.96 -7.54 -2.35
N VAL A 48 -6.11 -7.91 -3.63
CA VAL A 48 -6.82 -7.11 -4.62
C VAL A 48 -8.30 -7.47 -4.55
N ILE A 49 -9.17 -6.45 -4.56
CA ILE A 49 -10.62 -6.57 -4.69
C ILE A 49 -11.04 -5.90 -6.00
N ARG A 50 -12.12 -6.39 -6.62
CA ARG A 50 -12.68 -5.80 -7.84
C ARG A 50 -14.00 -5.13 -7.47
N ASP A 51 -14.02 -3.81 -7.56
CA ASP A 51 -15.22 -3.00 -7.36
C ASP A 51 -16.00 -2.91 -8.67
N ASN A 52 -17.22 -3.45 -8.68
CA ASN A 52 -18.11 -3.45 -9.84
C ASN A 52 -19.32 -2.50 -9.66
N THR A 53 -19.34 -1.69 -8.59
CA THR A 53 -20.55 -0.93 -8.21
C THR A 53 -20.83 0.28 -9.10
N THR A 54 -19.82 0.82 -9.78
CA THR A 54 -19.93 2.03 -10.62
C THR A 54 -20.15 1.74 -12.11
N GLY A 55 -20.32 0.46 -12.50
CA GLY A 55 -20.48 0.04 -13.89
C GLY A 55 -19.18 0.00 -14.70
N GLN A 56 -18.06 0.45 -14.13
CA GLN A 56 -16.71 0.18 -14.63
C GLN A 56 -15.96 -0.62 -13.58
N PRO A 57 -15.49 -1.84 -13.89
CA PRO A 57 -14.71 -2.63 -12.94
C PRO A 57 -13.42 -1.90 -12.59
N GLU A 58 -13.24 -1.55 -11.31
CA GLU A 58 -12.01 -0.95 -10.77
C GLU A 58 -11.36 -1.93 -9.79
N ASP A 59 -10.11 -2.30 -10.04
CA ASP A 59 -9.33 -3.07 -9.09
C ASP A 59 -8.80 -2.15 -7.98
N ARG A 60 -8.87 -2.62 -6.74
CA ARG A 60 -8.46 -1.87 -5.55
C ARG A 60 -7.61 -2.74 -4.64
N LEU A 61 -6.62 -2.15 -3.99
CA LEU A 61 -5.80 -2.82 -2.98
C LEU A 61 -6.40 -2.60 -1.60
N SER A 62 -6.76 -3.69 -0.94
CA SER A 62 -7.38 -3.71 0.37
C SER A 62 -6.35 -3.87 1.49
N TYR A 63 -6.52 -3.12 2.57
CA TYR A 63 -5.66 -3.13 3.75
C TYR A 63 -6.47 -3.22 5.05
N GLY A 64 -5.79 -3.55 6.17
CA GLY A 64 -6.42 -3.61 7.49
C GLY A 64 -7.56 -4.65 7.62
N HIS A 65 -7.66 -5.62 6.70
CA HIS A 65 -8.70 -6.65 6.64
C HIS A 65 -10.15 -6.13 6.70
N ALA A 66 -10.38 -4.90 6.21
CA ALA A 66 -11.69 -4.28 6.17
C ALA A 66 -12.34 -4.27 4.77
N GLY A 67 -11.73 -4.93 3.78
CA GLY A 67 -12.27 -5.03 2.43
C GLY A 67 -12.42 -3.64 1.81
N ASP A 68 -13.55 -3.41 1.16
CA ASP A 68 -13.85 -2.17 0.43
C ASP A 68 -13.76 -0.91 1.32
N LEU A 69 -14.03 -1.04 2.63
CA LEU A 69 -13.99 0.07 3.59
C LEU A 69 -12.60 0.69 3.77
N LEU A 70 -11.55 -0.11 3.55
CA LEU A 70 -10.15 0.29 3.63
C LEU A 70 -9.44 -0.22 2.39
N SER A 71 -9.57 0.53 1.31
CA SER A 71 -8.96 0.21 0.03
C SER A 71 -8.47 1.47 -0.68
N VAL A 72 -7.46 1.31 -1.52
CA VAL A 72 -7.00 2.34 -2.45
C VAL A 72 -7.13 1.82 -3.87
N LYS A 73 -7.25 2.72 -4.85
CA LYS A 73 -7.24 2.32 -6.26
C LYS A 73 -5.95 1.56 -6.57
N PHE A 74 -6.06 0.45 -7.28
CA PHE A 74 -4.89 -0.26 -7.76
C PHE A 74 -4.36 0.41 -9.03
N GLU A 75 -3.08 0.80 -9.00
CA GLU A 75 -2.36 1.41 -10.12
C GLU A 75 -1.23 0.44 -10.52
N PRO A 76 -1.46 -0.47 -11.49
CA PRO A 76 -0.51 -1.53 -11.85
C PRO A 76 0.87 -1.00 -12.26
N GLU A 77 0.92 0.15 -12.95
CA GLU A 77 2.13 0.85 -13.37
C GLU A 77 2.97 1.37 -12.19
N ARG A 78 2.37 1.54 -11.01
CA ARG A 78 3.06 2.04 -9.81
C ARG A 78 3.31 0.96 -8.77
N ILE A 79 3.35 -0.30 -9.17
CA ILE A 79 3.90 -1.34 -8.30
C ILE A 79 5.42 -1.27 -8.35
N PHE A 80 6.05 -1.17 -7.17
CA PHE A 80 7.50 -1.06 -7.03
C PHE A 80 8.05 -2.27 -6.29
N MET A 81 9.08 -2.91 -6.83
CA MET A 81 9.82 -3.97 -6.14
C MET A 81 11.20 -3.45 -5.74
N LEU A 82 11.47 -3.43 -4.44
CA LEU A 82 12.75 -3.01 -3.89
C LEU A 82 13.82 -4.08 -4.15
N PRO A 83 14.85 -3.82 -4.97
CA PRO A 83 15.77 -4.87 -5.45
C PRO A 83 16.64 -5.50 -4.37
N GLU A 84 16.88 -4.82 -3.25
CA GLU A 84 17.70 -5.31 -2.13
C GLU A 84 17.00 -6.42 -1.34
N THR A 85 15.67 -6.34 -1.23
CA THR A 85 14.88 -7.20 -0.33
C THR A 85 13.80 -8.01 -1.04
N GLY A 86 13.44 -7.64 -2.27
CA GLY A 86 12.29 -8.18 -3.00
C GLY A 86 10.94 -7.75 -2.43
N ARG A 87 10.91 -6.85 -1.42
CA ARG A 87 9.65 -6.29 -0.92
C ARG A 87 8.95 -5.48 -2.01
N VAL A 88 7.64 -5.59 -2.05
CA VAL A 88 6.80 -4.92 -3.04
C VAL A 88 6.01 -3.81 -2.36
N TYR A 89 5.91 -2.66 -3.01
CA TYR A 89 5.27 -1.45 -2.52
C TYR A 89 4.31 -0.90 -3.56
N HIS A 90 3.34 -0.11 -3.11
CA HIS A 90 2.36 0.59 -3.94
C HIS A 90 1.99 1.93 -3.28
N PRO A 91 1.60 2.97 -4.04
CA PRO A 91 1.07 4.20 -3.48
C PRO A 91 -0.07 3.97 -2.48
N ALA A 92 -0.01 4.69 -1.37
CA ALA A 92 -1.00 4.67 -0.32
C ALA A 92 -1.48 6.09 -0.02
N LEU A 93 -2.24 6.23 1.07
CA LEU A 93 -2.78 7.51 1.53
C LEU A 93 -1.65 8.51 1.83
N GLU A 94 -1.65 9.67 1.16
CA GLU A 94 -0.61 10.71 1.29
C GLU A 94 -0.40 11.14 2.75
N HIS A 95 -1.49 11.35 3.49
CA HIS A 95 -1.45 11.79 4.89
C HIS A 95 -0.82 10.76 5.85
N VAL A 96 -0.55 9.54 5.38
CA VAL A 96 0.11 8.44 6.11
C VAL A 96 1.51 8.14 5.56
N GLY A 97 2.08 9.03 4.73
CA GLY A 97 3.41 8.86 4.14
C GLY A 97 3.40 8.24 2.74
N ALA A 98 2.24 8.20 2.07
CA ALA A 98 2.08 7.91 0.64
C ALA A 98 2.54 6.53 0.13
N VAL A 99 3.09 5.66 0.99
CA VAL A 99 3.61 4.35 0.60
C VAL A 99 2.96 3.24 1.43
N GLY A 100 2.57 2.15 0.78
CA GLY A 100 2.07 0.94 1.42
C GLY A 100 2.88 -0.29 1.02
N LEU A 101 3.11 -1.17 1.99
CA LEU A 101 3.77 -2.45 1.80
C LEU A 101 2.78 -3.49 1.27
N VAL A 102 3.16 -4.26 0.25
CA VAL A 102 2.42 -5.43 -0.20
C VAL A 102 2.87 -6.64 0.61
N THR A 103 1.92 -7.36 1.22
CA THR A 103 2.25 -8.58 1.99
C THR A 103 3.01 -9.61 1.15
N SER A 104 3.85 -10.44 1.79
CA SER A 104 4.59 -11.51 1.08
C SER A 104 3.67 -12.44 0.29
N LYS A 105 2.48 -12.74 0.83
CA LYS A 105 1.48 -13.56 0.12
C LYS A 105 1.06 -12.90 -1.20
N LEU A 106 0.65 -11.63 -1.16
CA LEU A 106 0.23 -10.90 -2.35
C LEU A 106 1.40 -10.62 -3.30
N ALA A 107 2.61 -10.38 -2.78
CA ALA A 107 3.81 -10.23 -3.59
C ALA A 107 4.17 -11.51 -4.36
N ILE A 108 4.00 -12.70 -3.75
CA ILE A 108 4.14 -13.98 -4.43
C ILE A 108 3.06 -14.14 -5.52
N GLU A 109 1.82 -13.74 -5.26
CA GLU A 109 0.76 -13.75 -6.28
C GLU A 109 1.09 -12.80 -7.45
N PHE A 110 1.75 -11.67 -7.19
CA PHE A 110 2.24 -10.71 -8.18
C PHE A 110 3.50 -11.18 -8.91
N SER A 111 4.30 -12.07 -8.33
CA SER A 111 5.59 -12.51 -8.88
C SER A 111 5.51 -12.98 -10.34
N LYS A 112 4.45 -13.71 -10.69
CA LYS A 112 4.20 -14.23 -12.05
C LYS A 112 3.87 -13.17 -13.09
N TRP A 113 3.57 -11.95 -12.66
CA TRP A 113 3.16 -10.84 -13.49
C TRP A 113 4.27 -9.81 -13.72
N PHE A 114 5.39 -9.92 -13.01
CA PHE A 114 6.55 -9.08 -13.22
C PHE A 114 7.37 -9.58 -14.41
N GLU A 115 7.74 -8.67 -15.29
CA GLU A 115 8.70 -8.93 -16.36
C GLU A 115 10.02 -8.21 -16.09
N PHE A 116 11.11 -8.96 -16.18
CA PHE A 116 12.47 -8.48 -16.00
C PHE A 116 13.16 -8.37 -17.36
N ASP A 117 13.97 -7.34 -17.56
CA ASP A 117 14.75 -7.17 -18.79
C ASP A 117 16.08 -7.95 -18.78
N GLY A 118 16.34 -8.70 -17.70
CA GLY A 118 17.54 -9.50 -17.49
C GLY A 118 18.81 -8.68 -17.19
N LYS A 119 18.74 -7.35 -17.24
CA LYS A 119 19.86 -6.44 -16.98
C LYS A 119 19.78 -5.81 -15.60
N HIS A 120 18.57 -5.48 -15.17
CA HIS A 120 18.30 -4.86 -13.88
C HIS A 120 17.75 -5.90 -12.89
N LYS A 121 18.04 -5.68 -11.61
CA LYS A 121 17.43 -6.48 -10.51
C LYS A 121 15.96 -6.15 -10.29
N MET A 122 15.47 -5.08 -10.91
CA MET A 122 14.08 -4.62 -10.83
C MET A 122 13.29 -5.04 -12.07
N PRO A 123 12.00 -5.34 -11.90
CA PRO A 123 11.11 -5.53 -13.04
C PRO A 123 10.94 -4.22 -13.82
N THR A 124 10.74 -4.33 -15.13
CA THR A 124 10.51 -3.18 -16.02
C THR A 124 9.03 -3.02 -16.37
N HIS A 125 8.28 -4.11 -16.33
CA HIS A 125 6.86 -4.14 -16.65
C HIS A 125 6.10 -5.02 -15.67
N PHE A 126 4.80 -4.75 -15.58
CA PHE A 126 3.85 -5.55 -14.83
C PHE A 126 2.65 -5.88 -15.72
N ILE A 127 2.27 -7.15 -15.76
CA ILE A 127 1.12 -7.63 -16.54
C ILE A 127 -0.08 -7.76 -15.61
N TRP A 128 -1.14 -7.02 -15.88
CA TRP A 128 -2.36 -7.09 -15.10
C TRP A 128 -3.60 -7.09 -16.01
N ASP A 129 -4.52 -8.02 -15.77
CA ASP A 129 -5.77 -8.18 -16.53
C ASP A 129 -5.54 -8.22 -18.07
N GLY A 130 -4.50 -8.95 -18.49
CA GLY A 130 -4.13 -9.09 -19.91
C GLY A 130 -3.46 -7.86 -20.54
N LYS A 131 -3.29 -6.76 -19.78
CA LYS A 131 -2.59 -5.56 -20.24
C LYS A 131 -1.19 -5.46 -19.64
N LYS A 132 -0.23 -5.00 -20.44
CA LYS A 132 1.15 -4.75 -20.04
C LYS A 132 1.33 -3.29 -19.65
N TYR A 133 1.84 -3.05 -18.45
CA TYR A 133 2.12 -1.74 -17.88
C TYR A 133 3.63 -1.56 -17.75
N LYS A 134 4.17 -0.43 -18.21
CA LYS A 134 5.55 -0.04 -17.92
C LYS A 134 5.59 0.50 -16.49
N LEU A 135 6.53 0.01 -15.68
CA LEU A 135 6.63 0.43 -14.29
C LEU A 135 7.22 1.83 -14.17
N GLU A 136 6.57 2.65 -13.34
CA GLU A 136 6.98 3.98 -12.93
C GLU A 136 7.61 3.87 -11.54
N THR A 137 8.87 4.28 -11.40
CA THR A 137 9.62 4.17 -10.14
C THR A 137 9.85 5.50 -9.44
N ASP A 138 9.63 6.63 -10.12
CA ASP A 138 9.99 7.97 -9.62
C ASP A 138 9.12 8.45 -8.44
N TRP A 139 8.05 7.72 -8.10
CA TRP A 139 7.16 8.05 -6.99
C TRP A 139 7.62 7.49 -5.64
N TYR A 140 8.50 6.48 -5.65
CA TYR A 140 9.05 5.81 -4.46
C TYR A 140 10.42 6.40 -4.10
#